data_AF-M5BKP1-F1
#
_entry.id   AF-M5BKP1-F1
#
_cell.length_a   1.000
_cell.length_b   1.000
_cell.length_c   1.000
_cell.angle_alpha   90.00
_cell.angle_beta   90.00
_cell.angle_gamma   90.00
#
_symmetry.space_group_name_H-M   'P 1'
#
loop_
_entity.id
_entity.type
_entity.pdbx_description
1 polymer ?
#
loop_
_entity_poly.entity_id
_entity_poly.type
_entity_poly.pdbx_seq_one_letter_code
_entity_poly.pdbx_strand_id
1 'polypeptide(L)'
;MSALPHSSPEPTSIDEFLEMLATRLGALQKGGWLDIERAERWFVHWWRNGGAVDHPSPFGWGFDFDFTGQIGDGARPPVEEEVERLMDIEVGDYVESLRSEGGEDMVSLRQEKKAAREAKIKARMQRRANTTK
;
A
#
# COMPACT_ATOMS: atom_id res chain seq x y z
N MET A 1 15.41 -16.68 3.42
CA MET A 1 16.23 -16.62 2.17
C MET A 1 16.84 -15.24 2.11
N SER A 2 18.12 -15.05 1.76
CA SER A 2 18.72 -13.70 1.69
C SER A 2 18.51 -13.03 0.31
N ALA A 3 18.36 -11.69 0.29
CA ALA A 3 18.26 -10.89 -0.93
C ALA A 3 19.58 -10.83 -1.72
N LEU A 4 20.72 -10.96 -1.04
CA LEU A 4 22.04 -11.10 -1.66
C LEU A 4 22.67 -12.43 -1.24
N PRO A 5 23.51 -13.04 -2.09
CA PRO A 5 24.33 -14.18 -1.69
C PRO A 5 25.15 -13.87 -0.43
N HIS A 6 25.32 -14.84 0.48
CA HIS A 6 26.12 -14.64 1.70
C HIS A 6 27.60 -14.35 1.43
N SER A 7 28.07 -14.63 0.22
CA SER A 7 29.43 -14.33 -0.24
C SER A 7 29.59 -12.90 -0.75
N SER A 8 28.49 -12.15 -0.88
CA SER A 8 28.53 -10.76 -1.34
C SER A 8 29.01 -9.83 -0.21
N PRO A 9 29.81 -8.80 -0.53
CA PRO A 9 30.15 -7.78 0.46
C PRO A 9 28.90 -7.07 0.98
N GLU A 10 28.97 -6.55 2.20
CA GLU A 10 27.89 -5.74 2.75
C GLU A 10 27.85 -4.39 2.02
N PRO A 11 26.72 -4.02 1.41
CA PRO A 11 26.61 -2.75 0.70
C PRO A 11 26.65 -1.59 1.69
N THR A 12 27.35 -0.53 1.31
CA THR A 12 27.50 0.68 2.12
C THR A 12 26.46 1.76 1.81
N SER A 13 25.74 1.62 0.68
CA SER A 13 24.66 2.50 0.27
C SER A 13 23.49 1.73 -0.36
N ILE A 14 22.35 2.40 -0.48
CA ILE A 14 21.16 1.85 -1.14
C ILE A 14 21.43 1.60 -2.62
N ASP A 15 22.13 2.52 -3.29
CA ASP A 15 22.45 2.39 -4.71
C ASP A 15 23.35 1.17 -4.97
N GLU A 16 24.39 1.00 -4.14
CA GLU A 16 25.29 -0.16 -4.22
C GLU A 16 24.52 -1.48 -4.00
N PHE A 17 23.63 -1.51 -3.00
CA PHE A 17 22.76 -2.65 -2.78
C PHE A 17 21.90 -2.99 -4.00
N LEU A 18 21.27 -1.99 -4.61
CA LEU A 18 20.38 -2.19 -5.76
C LEU A 18 21.14 -2.60 -7.02
N GLU A 19 22.36 -2.10 -7.23
CA GLU A 19 23.23 -2.55 -8.33
C GLU A 19 23.66 -4.00 -8.15
N MET A 20 24.05 -4.39 -6.95
CA MET A 20 24.40 -5.78 -6.61
C MET A 20 23.19 -6.70 -6.79
N LEU A 21 22.01 -6.25 -6.38
CA LEU A 21 20.77 -7.00 -6.55
C LEU A 21 20.38 -7.11 -8.03
N ALA A 22 20.46 -6.03 -8.81
CA ALA A 22 20.20 -6.05 -10.24
C ALA A 22 21.13 -7.03 -10.97
N THR A 23 22.41 -7.04 -10.59
CA THR A 23 23.41 -7.98 -11.11
C THR A 23 23.04 -9.42 -10.79
N ARG A 24 22.68 -9.70 -9.52
CA ARG A 24 22.23 -11.04 -9.08
C ARG A 24 21.01 -11.52 -9.86
N LEU A 25 20.04 -10.63 -10.11
CA LEU A 25 18.79 -10.95 -10.80
C LEU A 25 18.94 -11.03 -12.32
N GLY A 26 20.10 -10.65 -12.88
CA GLY A 26 20.25 -10.44 -14.32
C GLY A 26 19.30 -9.36 -14.85
N ALA A 27 18.95 -8.38 -14.00
CA ALA A 27 18.07 -7.28 -14.35
C ALA A 27 18.87 -6.28 -15.19
N LEU A 28 18.78 -6.42 -16.52
CA LEU A 28 19.46 -5.58 -17.50
C LEU A 28 18.46 -4.91 -18.43
N GLN A 29 18.68 -3.64 -18.73
CA GLN A 29 17.99 -2.89 -19.76
C GLN A 29 18.63 -3.15 -21.14
N LYS A 30 17.95 -2.64 -22.19
CA LYS A 30 18.53 -2.65 -23.54
C LYS A 30 19.85 -1.88 -23.54
N GLY A 31 20.89 -2.50 -24.11
CA GLY A 31 22.24 -1.95 -24.10
C GLY A 31 23.11 -2.39 -22.92
N GLY A 32 22.61 -3.28 -22.04
CA GLY A 32 23.43 -3.91 -21.00
C GLY A 32 23.58 -3.11 -19.71
N TRP A 33 22.83 -2.02 -19.57
CA TRP A 33 22.77 -1.25 -18.32
C TRP A 33 21.97 -1.99 -17.26
N LEU A 34 22.32 -1.82 -15.98
CA LEU A 34 21.56 -2.39 -14.88
C LEU A 34 20.15 -1.79 -14.80
N ASP A 35 19.16 -2.66 -14.67
CA ASP A 35 17.76 -2.28 -14.51
C ASP A 35 17.40 -2.16 -13.03
N ILE A 36 17.79 -1.02 -12.45
CA ILE A 36 17.60 -0.71 -11.03
C ILE A 36 16.13 -0.73 -10.64
N GLU A 37 15.25 -0.14 -11.47
CA GLU A 37 13.81 -0.07 -11.20
C GLU A 37 13.18 -1.48 -11.09
N ARG A 38 13.67 -2.42 -11.92
CA ARG A 38 13.23 -3.82 -11.81
C ARG A 38 13.75 -4.48 -10.54
N ALA A 39 14.97 -4.20 -10.13
CA ALA A 39 15.53 -4.70 -8.87
C ALA A 39 14.78 -4.15 -7.64
N GLU A 40 14.41 -2.87 -7.64
CA GLU A 40 13.58 -2.24 -6.60
C GLU A 40 12.22 -2.93 -6.47
N ARG A 41 11.48 -3.03 -7.58
CA ARG A 41 10.15 -3.67 -7.60
C ARG A 41 10.24 -5.12 -7.14
N TRP A 42 11.29 -5.84 -7.55
CA TRP A 42 11.55 -7.20 -7.08
C TRP A 42 11.83 -7.23 -5.58
N PHE A 43 12.68 -6.33 -5.07
CA PHE A 43 13.06 -6.28 -3.66
C PHE A 43 11.84 -6.08 -2.78
N VAL A 44 11.02 -5.06 -3.08
CA VAL A 44 9.78 -4.79 -2.33
C VAL A 44 8.84 -6.00 -2.38
N HIS A 45 8.66 -6.62 -3.54
CA HIS A 45 7.82 -7.81 -3.65
C HIS A 45 8.35 -8.99 -2.83
N TRP A 46 9.64 -9.32 -2.96
CA TRP A 46 10.30 -10.37 -2.20
C TRP A 46 10.17 -10.15 -0.70
N TRP A 47 10.42 -8.92 -0.26
CA TRP A 47 10.36 -8.49 1.12
C TRP A 47 8.94 -8.56 1.71
N ARG A 48 7.94 -8.10 0.96
CA ARG A 48 6.51 -8.21 1.34
C ARG A 48 6.07 -9.66 1.49
N ASN A 49 6.67 -10.59 0.76
CA ASN A 49 6.38 -12.02 0.85
C ASN A 49 7.25 -12.76 1.90
N GLY A 50 7.76 -12.04 2.89
CA GLY A 50 8.55 -12.65 3.98
C GLY A 50 10.01 -12.91 3.62
N GLY A 51 10.54 -12.26 2.59
CA GLY A 51 11.94 -12.42 2.19
C GLY A 51 12.93 -12.11 3.30
N ALA A 52 12.66 -11.09 4.13
CA ALA A 52 13.58 -10.59 5.16
C ALA A 52 13.33 -11.14 6.58
N VAL A 53 12.34 -12.02 6.77
CA VAL A 53 11.96 -12.56 8.09
C VAL A 53 11.65 -14.05 7.99
N ASP A 54 12.06 -14.85 8.98
CA ASP A 54 11.76 -16.30 9.01
C ASP A 54 10.27 -16.58 9.15
N HIS A 55 9.53 -15.64 9.76
CA HIS A 55 8.09 -15.65 9.90
C HIS A 55 7.56 -14.29 9.41
N PRO A 56 6.98 -14.19 8.20
CA PRO A 56 6.29 -12.98 7.80
C PRO A 56 5.21 -12.68 8.82
N SER A 57 5.31 -11.52 9.49
CA SER A 57 4.23 -11.04 10.33
C SER A 57 2.96 -10.97 9.47
N PRO A 58 1.81 -11.53 9.92
CA PRO A 58 0.52 -11.36 9.22
C PRO A 58 0.14 -9.89 9.04
N PHE A 59 0.75 -9.01 9.83
CA PHE A 59 0.40 -7.59 9.97
C PHE A 59 1.18 -6.66 9.04
N GLY A 60 2.00 -7.22 8.13
CA GLY A 60 2.66 -6.44 7.08
C GLY A 60 3.67 -5.41 7.59
N TRP A 61 4.29 -4.69 6.64
CA TRP A 61 5.35 -3.71 6.91
C TRP A 61 4.80 -2.33 7.29
N GLY A 62 4.04 -2.28 8.39
CA GLY A 62 3.71 -1.08 9.17
C GLY A 62 3.32 0.19 8.39
N PHE A 63 2.02 0.32 8.07
CA PHE A 63 1.20 1.54 7.85
C PHE A 63 -0.12 1.05 7.22
N ASP A 64 -1.30 1.02 7.84
CA ASP A 64 -2.13 2.05 8.52
C ASP A 64 -2.79 1.48 9.81
N PHE A 65 -2.35 0.30 10.26
CA PHE A 65 -2.94 -0.48 11.38
C PHE A 65 -1.86 -1.20 12.21
N ASP A 66 -0.66 -0.62 12.30
CA ASP A 66 0.39 -1.17 13.14
C ASP A 66 0.15 -0.79 14.60
N PHE A 67 -0.64 -1.62 15.28
CA PHE A 67 -0.95 -1.46 16.70
C PHE A 67 0.10 -2.10 17.62
N THR A 68 1.21 -2.60 17.09
CA THR A 68 2.24 -3.29 17.88
C THR A 68 2.79 -2.43 19.02
N GLY A 69 2.93 -1.12 18.81
CA GLY A 69 3.33 -0.18 19.86
C GLY A 69 2.30 0.02 20.98
N GLN A 70 1.03 -0.31 20.74
CA GLN A 70 -0.08 -0.19 21.71
C GLN A 70 -0.40 -1.52 22.40
N ILE A 71 -0.13 -2.64 21.75
CA ILE A 71 -0.42 -4.01 22.22
C ILE A 71 0.73 -4.57 23.10
N GLY A 72 1.87 -3.88 23.12
CA GLY A 72 3.02 -4.20 23.96
C GLY A 72 4.09 -5.00 23.22
N ASP A 73 5.34 -4.81 23.66
CA ASP A 73 6.62 -5.17 23.03
C ASP A 73 6.87 -6.69 22.83
N GLY A 74 5.82 -7.51 22.91
CA GLY A 74 5.88 -8.95 22.72
C GLY A 74 5.69 -9.30 21.25
N ALA A 75 6.61 -10.08 20.69
CA ALA A 75 6.53 -10.72 19.37
C ALA A 75 5.38 -11.75 19.24
N ARG A 76 4.22 -11.48 19.83
CA ARG A 76 3.00 -12.25 19.68
C ARG A 76 2.10 -11.52 18.67
N PRO A 77 1.53 -12.23 17.68
CA PRO A 77 0.52 -11.64 16.83
C PRO A 77 -0.65 -11.10 17.70
N PRO A 78 -1.05 -9.83 17.51
CA PRO A 78 -2.30 -9.30 18.05
C PRO A 78 -3.45 -10.27 17.88
N VAL A 79 -4.27 -10.43 18.91
CA VAL A 79 -5.51 -11.20 18.79
C VAL A 79 -6.48 -10.38 17.94
N GLU A 80 -7.27 -11.04 17.08
CA GLU A 80 -8.20 -10.38 16.14
C GLU A 80 -9.12 -9.37 16.86
N GLU A 81 -9.66 -9.72 18.02
CA GLU A 81 -10.49 -8.85 18.86
C GLU A 81 -9.79 -7.55 19.31
N GLU A 82 -8.47 -7.58 19.47
CA GLU A 82 -7.67 -6.44 19.90
C GLU A 82 -7.40 -5.47 18.74
N VAL A 83 -7.15 -6.03 17.55
CA VAL A 83 -7.02 -5.26 16.30
C VAL A 83 -8.36 -4.60 15.94
N GLU A 84 -9.47 -5.35 16.02
CA GLU A 84 -10.81 -4.82 15.78
C GLU A 84 -11.14 -3.65 16.71
N ARG A 85 -10.83 -3.79 18.01
CA ARG A 85 -11.08 -2.72 18.99
C ARG A 85 -10.29 -1.45 18.67
N LEU A 86 -9.02 -1.58 18.31
CA LEU A 86 -8.17 -0.43 18.02
C LEU A 86 -8.56 0.24 16.70
N MET A 87 -8.98 -0.56 15.71
CA MET A 87 -9.57 -0.06 14.48
C MET A 87 -10.86 0.72 14.74
N ASP A 88 -11.75 0.21 15.60
CA ASP A 88 -12.99 0.89 15.97
C ASP A 88 -12.74 2.23 16.68
N ILE A 89 -11.70 2.30 17.52
CA ILE A 89 -11.29 3.55 18.18
C ILE A 89 -10.82 4.58 17.16
N GLU A 90 -9.87 4.20 16.29
CA GLU A 90 -9.30 5.11 15.29
C GLU A 90 -10.37 5.61 14.30
N VAL A 91 -11.26 4.72 13.84
CA VAL A 91 -12.40 5.08 13.00
C VAL A 91 -13.36 6.01 13.75
N GLY A 92 -13.63 5.74 15.03
CA GLY A 92 -14.43 6.59 15.89
C GLY A 92 -13.89 8.00 15.98
N ASP A 93 -12.59 8.14 16.29
CA ASP A 93 -11.90 9.42 16.41
C ASP A 93 -11.89 10.19 15.09
N TYR A 94 -11.70 9.51 13.95
CA TYR A 94 -11.78 10.13 12.63
C TYR A 94 -13.19 10.58 12.26
N VAL A 95 -14.22 9.79 12.59
CA VAL A 95 -15.62 10.18 12.36
C VAL A 95 -16.01 11.36 13.24
N GLU A 96 -15.54 11.38 14.48
CA GLU A 96 -15.76 12.48 15.43
C GLU A 96 -15.03 13.75 14.95
N SER A 97 -13.80 13.62 14.45
CA SER A 97 -13.04 14.75 13.88
C SER A 97 -13.78 15.35 12.68
N LEU A 98 -14.29 14.54 11.75
CA LEU A 98 -15.12 15.01 10.63
C LEU A 98 -16.39 15.76 11.07
N ARG A 99 -17.01 15.35 12.17
CA ARG A 99 -18.18 16.03 12.74
C ARG A 99 -17.81 17.35 13.40
N SER A 100 -16.69 17.38 14.12
CA SER A 100 -16.19 18.56 14.81
C SER A 100 -15.62 19.62 13.86
N GLU A 101 -15.05 19.20 12.73
CA GLU A 101 -14.46 20.06 11.69
C GLU A 101 -15.49 20.66 10.73
N GLY A 102 -16.79 20.40 10.92
CA GLY A 102 -17.85 21.32 10.48
C GLY A 102 -17.72 21.83 9.04
N GLY A 103 -17.62 20.90 8.09
CA GLY A 103 -17.89 21.17 6.69
C GLY A 103 -18.71 20.03 6.12
N GLU A 104 -20.02 20.01 6.38
CA GLU A 104 -21.01 19.02 5.89
C GLU A 104 -21.08 18.88 4.35
N ASP A 105 -20.17 19.49 3.58
CA ASP A 105 -20.19 19.57 2.13
C ASP A 105 -18.84 19.27 1.46
N MET A 106 -17.90 18.60 2.14
CA MET A 106 -16.65 18.15 1.50
C MET A 106 -16.83 16.76 0.89
N VAL A 107 -17.63 16.69 -0.19
CA VAL A 107 -17.60 15.54 -1.08
C VAL A 107 -16.19 15.45 -1.66
N SER A 108 -15.49 14.33 -1.48
CA SER A 108 -14.15 14.19 -2.05
C SER A 108 -14.21 14.46 -3.57
N LEU A 109 -13.18 15.11 -4.13
CA LEU A 109 -13.10 15.41 -5.58
C LEU A 109 -13.40 14.20 -6.48
N ARG A 110 -13.16 12.98 -5.97
CA ARG A 110 -13.45 11.71 -6.63
C ARG A 110 -14.96 11.37 -6.64
N GLN A 111 -15.65 11.62 -5.54
CA GLN A 111 -17.10 11.42 -5.42
C GLN A 111 -17.87 12.46 -6.25
N GLU A 112 -17.41 13.71 -6.30
CA GLU A 112 -17.99 14.74 -7.18
C GLU A 112 -17.90 14.34 -8.66
N LYS A 113 -16.72 13.89 -9.10
CA LYS A 113 -16.51 13.40 -10.48
C LYS A 113 -17.38 12.19 -10.81
N LYS A 114 -17.63 11.30 -9.84
CA LYS A 114 -18.51 10.14 -10.00
C LYS A 114 -19.97 10.58 -10.16
N ALA A 115 -20.46 11.44 -9.28
CA ALA A 115 -21.81 11.98 -9.33
C ALA A 115 -22.08 12.73 -10.67
N ALA A 116 -21.12 13.54 -11.12
CA ALA A 116 -21.22 14.25 -12.39
C ALA A 116 -21.28 13.30 -13.61
N ARG A 117 -20.51 12.19 -13.59
CA ARG A 117 -20.57 11.17 -14.66
C ARG A 117 -21.92 10.46 -14.67
N GLU A 118 -22.42 10.05 -13.51
CA GLU A 118 -23.70 9.35 -13.38
C GLU A 118 -24.87 10.22 -13.83
N ALA A 119 -24.88 11.51 -13.45
CA ALA A 119 -25.87 12.48 -13.91
C ALA A 119 -25.84 12.63 -15.45
N LYS A 120 -24.65 12.72 -16.04
CA LYS A 120 -24.49 12.82 -17.51
C LYS A 120 -24.95 11.55 -18.24
N ILE A 121 -24.71 10.37 -17.66
CA ILE A 121 -25.20 9.09 -18.20
C ILE A 121 -26.73 9.03 -18.12
N LYS A 122 -27.31 9.38 -16.97
CA LYS A 122 -28.76 9.40 -16.77
C LYS A 122 -29.46 10.35 -17.74
N ALA A 123 -28.92 11.54 -17.94
CA ALA A 123 -29.42 12.51 -18.91
C ALA A 123 -29.34 11.97 -20.35
N ARG A 124 -28.27 11.27 -20.73
CA ARG A 124 -28.14 10.63 -22.05
C ARG A 124 -29.16 9.51 -22.24
N MET A 125 -29.40 8.69 -21.22
CA MET A 125 -30.39 7.62 -21.26
C MET A 125 -31.81 8.17 -21.39
N GLN A 126 -32.15 9.22 -20.64
CA GLN A 126 -33.46 9.89 -20.75
C GLN A 126 -33.68 10.52 -22.13
N ARG A 127 -32.66 11.17 -22.70
CA ARG A 127 -32.74 11.72 -24.07
C ARG A 127 -32.99 10.62 -25.10
N ARG A 128 -32.26 9.51 -25.02
CA ARG A 128 -32.45 8.36 -25.93
C ARG A 128 -33.84 7.75 -25.80
N ALA A 129 -34.34 7.58 -24.57
CA ALA A 129 -35.68 7.06 -24.31
C ALA A 129 -36.79 7.97 -24.85
N ASN A 130 -36.62 9.30 -24.78
CA ASN A 130 -37.58 10.26 -25.30
C ASN A 130 -37.56 10.39 -26.83
N THR A 131 -36.46 10.02 -27.51
CA THR A 131 -36.37 10.04 -28.98
C THR A 131 -36.96 8.78 -29.64
N THR A 132 -37.26 7.73 -28.86
CA THR A 132 -37.85 6.47 -29.37
C THR A 132 -39.36 6.36 -29.12
N LYS A 133 -40.01 7.45 -28.70
CA LYS A 133 -41.48 7.61 -28.69
C LYS A 133 -41.87 8.58 -29.80
#